data_AF-A0A858ZZG4-F1
#
_entry.id   AF-A0A858ZZG4-F1
#
_cell.length_a   1.000
_cell.length_b   1.000
_cell.length_c   1.000
_cell.angle_alpha   90.00
_cell.angle_beta   90.00
_cell.angle_gamma   90.00
#
_symmetry.space_group_name_H-M   'P 1'
#
loop_
_entity.id
_entity.type
_entity.pdbx_description
1 polymer ?
#
loop_
_entity_poly.entity_id
_entity_poly.type
_entity_poly.pdbx_seq_one_letter_code
_entity_poly.pdbx_strand_id
1 'polypeptide(L)'
;MKRTLALALVSALFAAGCAQKAPQLRVEPTYQEAANAPLLQNSREAVGRLVAGLDVAATGPGPVLVATVVNVNDLSRSAPLGRTLSEQYANNMAAIGFDVKEIKLRGDVFVKEGAGELLLSREIKDIARHHNASMVLVGTYSPAANFTYVSMKLVRTEDSRIIRGHDYALPNDRDVQRLLAVAR
;
A
#
# COMPACT_ATOMS: atom_id res chain seq x y z
N MET A 1 -43.29 -22.49 -55.70
CA MET A 1 -42.07 -21.65 -55.50
C MET A 1 -41.90 -21.10 -54.07
N LYS A 2 -42.53 -21.68 -53.02
CA LYS A 2 -42.43 -21.19 -51.62
C LYS A 2 -41.68 -22.14 -50.65
N ARG A 3 -41.27 -23.33 -51.11
CA ARG A 3 -40.62 -24.36 -50.27
C ARG A 3 -39.09 -24.37 -50.36
N THR A 4 -38.51 -23.77 -51.40
CA THR A 4 -37.06 -23.73 -51.61
C THR A 4 -36.37 -22.57 -50.88
N LEU A 5 -37.12 -21.57 -50.40
CA LEU A 5 -36.54 -20.44 -49.65
C LEU A 5 -36.25 -20.76 -48.18
N ALA A 6 -36.93 -21.77 -47.61
CA ALA A 6 -36.77 -22.14 -46.20
C ALA A 6 -35.49 -22.93 -45.90
N LEU A 7 -34.87 -23.55 -46.92
CA LEU A 7 -33.65 -24.35 -46.73
C LEU A 7 -32.37 -23.49 -46.70
N ALA A 8 -32.41 -22.25 -47.21
CA ALA A 8 -31.24 -21.36 -47.25
C ALA A 8 -31.03 -20.56 -45.94
N LEU A 9 -32.06 -20.45 -45.09
CA LEU A 9 -31.97 -19.72 -43.83
C LEU A 9 -31.44 -20.57 -42.65
N VAL A 10 -31.50 -21.89 -42.74
CA VAL A 10 -31.06 -22.79 -41.66
C VAL A 10 -29.54 -22.99 -41.68
N SER A 11 -28.89 -22.87 -42.85
CA SER A 11 -27.44 -23.05 -43.01
C SER A 11 -26.60 -21.86 -42.51
N ALA A 12 -27.20 -20.68 -42.28
CA ALA A 12 -26.49 -19.51 -41.77
C ALA A 12 -26.36 -19.48 -40.22
N LEU A 13 -27.17 -20.27 -39.49
CA LEU A 13 -27.11 -20.30 -38.02
C LEU A 13 -26.02 -21.21 -37.44
N PHE A 14 -25.42 -22.11 -38.24
CA PHE A 14 -24.39 -23.04 -37.76
C PHE A 14 -22.96 -22.52 -37.87
N ALA A 15 -22.74 -21.31 -38.40
CA ALA A 15 -21.41 -20.71 -38.53
C ALA A 15 -20.96 -19.85 -37.32
N ALA A 16 -21.79 -19.70 -36.28
CA ALA A 16 -21.43 -18.97 -35.05
C ALA A 16 -20.75 -19.87 -33.99
N GLY A 17 -20.17 -21.00 -34.41
CA GLY A 17 -19.55 -21.98 -33.53
C GLY A 17 -18.05 -21.75 -33.32
N CYS A 18 -17.69 -21.41 -32.08
CA CYS A 18 -16.38 -21.64 -31.46
C CYS A 18 -15.23 -20.65 -31.79
N ALA A 19 -15.42 -19.38 -31.45
CA ALA A 19 -14.30 -18.58 -30.92
C ALA A 19 -13.99 -19.03 -29.48
N GLN A 20 -13.46 -20.25 -29.31
CA GLN A 20 -13.03 -20.74 -28.02
C GLN A 20 -11.73 -20.03 -27.65
N LYS A 21 -11.84 -19.00 -26.81
CA LYS A 21 -10.70 -18.23 -26.29
C LYS A 21 -9.74 -19.22 -25.63
N ALA A 22 -8.59 -19.45 -26.27
CA ALA A 22 -7.58 -20.36 -25.78
C ALA A 22 -7.28 -20.04 -24.31
N PRO A 23 -7.10 -21.05 -23.43
CA PRO A 23 -6.77 -20.80 -22.04
C PRO A 23 -5.51 -19.94 -22.00
N GLN A 24 -5.64 -18.72 -21.47
CA GLN A 24 -4.50 -17.84 -21.29
C GLN A 24 -3.60 -18.49 -20.25
N LEU A 25 -2.52 -19.12 -20.72
CA LEU A 25 -1.46 -19.62 -19.86
C LEU A 25 -0.97 -18.42 -19.04
N ARG A 26 -1.18 -18.48 -17.72
CA ARG A 26 -0.58 -17.52 -16.81
C ARG A 26 0.92 -17.79 -16.84
N VAL A 27 1.65 -16.87 -17.46
CA VAL A 27 3.11 -16.86 -17.37
C VAL A 27 3.45 -16.37 -15.97
N GLU A 28 4.15 -17.19 -15.21
CA GLU A 28 4.63 -16.82 -13.88
C GLU A 28 5.70 -15.73 -14.01
N PRO A 29 5.72 -14.72 -13.13
CA PRO A 29 6.72 -13.67 -13.18
C PRO A 29 8.12 -14.22 -12.94
N THR A 30 9.08 -13.67 -13.67
CA THR A 30 10.51 -13.93 -13.48
C THR A 30 11.04 -13.16 -12.27
N TYR A 31 12.18 -13.60 -11.72
CA TYR A 31 12.88 -12.85 -10.67
C TYR A 31 13.30 -11.44 -11.10
N GLN A 32 13.63 -11.26 -12.39
CA GLN A 32 13.99 -9.96 -12.93
C GLN A 32 12.78 -9.00 -12.94
N GLU A 33 11.58 -9.50 -13.28
CA GLU A 33 10.36 -8.71 -13.21
C GLU A 33 10.00 -8.38 -11.76
N ALA A 34 10.13 -9.34 -10.84
CA ALA A 34 9.87 -9.12 -9.41
C ALA A 34 10.81 -8.07 -8.80
N ALA A 35 12.10 -8.07 -9.17
CA ALA A 35 13.06 -7.05 -8.71
C ALA A 35 12.72 -5.63 -9.18
N ASN A 36 11.97 -5.52 -10.29
CA ASN A 36 11.53 -4.25 -10.88
C ASN A 36 10.04 -3.97 -10.61
N ALA A 37 9.43 -4.66 -9.65
CA ALA A 37 8.01 -4.50 -9.34
C ALA A 37 7.68 -3.01 -9.03
N PRO A 38 6.70 -2.39 -9.70
CA PRO A 38 6.40 -0.96 -9.56
C PRO A 38 6.08 -0.53 -8.13
N LEU A 39 5.44 -1.40 -7.34
CA LEU A 39 5.13 -1.10 -5.93
C LEU A 39 6.39 -0.87 -5.09
N LEU A 40 7.47 -1.65 -5.32
CA LEU A 40 8.74 -1.48 -4.62
C LEU A 40 9.41 -0.15 -4.98
N GLN A 41 9.37 0.21 -6.28
CA GLN A 41 9.93 1.47 -6.76
C GLN A 41 9.14 2.67 -6.21
N ASN A 42 7.81 2.63 -6.28
CA ASN A 42 6.95 3.68 -5.72
C ASN A 42 7.21 3.91 -4.23
N SER A 43 7.36 2.85 -3.43
CA SER A 43 7.63 2.98 -2.00
C SER A 43 9.01 3.59 -1.71
N ARG A 44 10.03 3.22 -2.49
CA ARG A 44 11.37 3.81 -2.38
C ARG A 44 11.36 5.28 -2.78
N GLU A 45 10.72 5.61 -3.90
CA GLU A 45 10.59 6.98 -4.38
C GLU A 45 9.80 7.84 -3.41
N ALA A 46 8.72 7.32 -2.82
CA ALA A 46 7.92 8.04 -1.84
C ALA A 46 8.77 8.47 -0.62
N VAL A 47 9.60 7.57 -0.07
CA VAL A 47 10.52 7.92 1.02
C VAL A 47 11.57 8.94 0.56
N GLY A 48 12.17 8.72 -0.61
CA GLY A 48 13.15 9.65 -1.18
C GLY A 48 12.59 11.06 -1.37
N ARG A 49 11.35 11.19 -1.86
CA ARG A 49 10.63 12.47 -2.00
C ARG A 49 10.27 13.08 -0.65
N LEU A 50 9.85 12.26 0.30
CA LEU A 50 9.45 12.71 1.63
C LEU A 50 10.64 13.31 2.39
N VAL A 51 11.83 12.71 2.29
CA VAL A 51 13.03 13.15 3.01
C VAL A 51 13.95 14.06 2.19
N ALA A 52 13.60 14.36 0.95
CA ALA A 52 14.37 15.26 0.09
C ALA A 52 14.54 16.64 0.75
N GLY A 53 15.79 17.06 0.92
CA GLY A 53 16.13 18.33 1.57
C GLY A 53 15.68 18.42 3.03
N LEU A 54 15.41 17.28 3.69
CA LEU A 54 15.21 17.24 5.14
C LEU A 54 16.56 17.32 5.83
N ASP A 55 16.72 18.29 6.72
CA ASP A 55 17.80 18.28 7.68
C ASP A 55 17.51 17.19 8.72
N VAL A 56 18.24 16.07 8.64
CA VAL A 56 18.08 14.95 9.56
C VAL A 56 18.48 15.34 10.99
N ALA A 57 19.38 16.33 11.16
CA ALA A 57 19.66 16.84 12.51
C ALA A 57 18.45 17.56 13.12
N ALA A 58 17.59 18.15 12.27
CA ALA A 58 16.33 18.77 12.69
C ALA A 58 15.23 17.75 13.04
N THR A 59 15.45 16.44 12.84
CA THR A 59 14.48 15.42 13.24
C THR A 59 14.48 15.11 14.72
N GLY A 60 15.47 15.61 15.48
CA GLY A 60 15.64 15.33 16.91
C GLY A 60 16.41 14.03 17.17
N PRO A 61 16.87 13.80 18.42
CA PRO A 61 17.82 12.72 18.74
C PRO A 61 17.19 11.32 18.87
N GLY A 62 15.86 11.22 18.90
CA GLY A 62 15.14 9.96 19.06
C GLY A 62 14.89 9.22 17.73
N PRO A 63 14.51 7.93 17.78
CA PRO A 63 14.21 7.15 16.58
C PRO A 63 12.97 7.67 15.84
N VAL A 64 12.82 7.21 14.59
CA VAL A 64 11.60 7.30 13.80
C VAL A 64 10.76 6.05 14.03
N LEU A 65 9.46 6.23 14.26
CA LEU A 65 8.48 5.15 14.19
C LEU A 65 7.78 5.17 12.84
N VAL A 66 7.46 4.00 12.30
CA VAL A 66 6.62 3.91 11.10
C VAL A 66 5.28 3.32 11.46
N ALA A 67 4.23 4.13 11.30
CA ALA A 67 2.86 3.71 11.50
C ALA A 67 2.34 2.86 10.35
N THR A 68 1.39 1.98 10.67
CA THR A 68 0.62 1.25 9.66
C THR A 68 -0.16 2.25 8.81
N VAL A 69 -0.03 2.16 7.48
CA VAL A 69 -0.85 2.94 6.56
C VAL A 69 -2.25 2.34 6.56
N VAL A 70 -3.28 3.16 6.76
CA VAL A 70 -4.67 2.69 6.89
C VAL A 70 -5.59 3.35 5.87
N ASN A 71 -6.81 2.82 5.74
CA ASN A 71 -7.81 3.44 4.90
C ASN A 71 -8.25 4.77 5.54
N VAL A 72 -8.29 5.86 4.76
CA VAL A 72 -8.76 7.16 5.25
C VAL A 72 -10.20 7.11 5.79
N ASN A 73 -11.02 6.18 5.28
CA ASN A 73 -12.41 5.98 5.71
C ASN A 73 -12.56 5.00 6.89
N ASP A 74 -11.51 4.22 7.23
CA ASP A 74 -11.51 3.32 8.40
C ASP A 74 -10.09 3.24 8.98
N LEU A 75 -9.81 4.11 9.96
CA LEU A 75 -8.53 4.15 10.66
C LEU A 75 -8.35 2.97 11.65
N SER A 76 -9.42 2.25 11.94
CA SER A 76 -9.44 1.18 12.94
C SER A 76 -9.03 -0.17 12.39
N ARG A 77 -8.87 -0.30 11.06
CA ARG A 77 -8.48 -1.53 10.38
C ARG A 77 -7.36 -1.31 9.38
N SER A 78 -6.48 -2.30 9.27
CA SER A 78 -5.45 -2.34 8.24
C SER A 78 -5.81 -3.36 7.16
N ALA A 79 -5.66 -2.97 5.90
CA ALA A 79 -5.65 -3.91 4.78
C ALA A 79 -4.23 -4.43 4.53
N PRO A 80 -4.06 -5.59 3.87
CA PRO A 80 -2.76 -6.07 3.43
C PRO A 80 -1.92 -5.02 2.69
N LEU A 81 -2.54 -4.15 1.88
CA LEU A 81 -1.88 -3.04 1.20
C LEU A 81 -1.19 -2.12 2.21
N GLY A 82 -1.94 -1.69 3.22
CA GLY A 82 -1.47 -0.77 4.25
C GLY A 82 -0.28 -1.31 5.04
N ARG A 83 -0.36 -2.58 5.48
CA ARG A 83 0.74 -3.27 6.16
C ARG A 83 1.97 -3.40 5.26
N THR A 84 1.76 -3.82 4.01
CA THR A 84 2.85 -3.99 3.04
C THR A 84 3.58 -2.67 2.78
N LEU A 85 2.85 -1.58 2.57
CA LEU A 85 3.42 -0.25 2.37
C LEU A 85 4.23 0.20 3.60
N SER A 86 3.69 0.03 4.81
CA SER A 86 4.42 0.41 6.04
C SER A 86 5.73 -0.34 6.22
N GLU A 87 5.75 -1.65 5.98
CA GLU A 87 7.00 -2.42 6.01
C GLU A 87 8.01 -1.92 4.97
N GLN A 88 7.54 -1.65 3.74
CA GLN A 88 8.39 -1.11 2.70
C GLN A 88 8.94 0.28 3.08
N TYR A 89 8.15 1.14 3.70
CA TYR A 89 8.63 2.45 4.15
C TYR A 89 9.62 2.37 5.30
N ALA A 90 9.36 1.53 6.30
CA ALA A 90 10.30 1.27 7.39
C ALA A 90 11.65 0.80 6.87
N ASN A 91 11.63 -0.16 5.95
CA ASN A 91 12.84 -0.68 5.30
C ASN A 91 13.57 0.40 4.48
N ASN A 92 12.84 1.18 3.68
CA ASN A 92 13.47 2.23 2.86
C ASN A 92 14.03 3.38 3.72
N MET A 93 13.38 3.74 4.84
CA MET A 93 13.91 4.75 5.77
C MET A 93 15.16 4.24 6.50
N ALA A 94 15.15 2.99 6.97
CA ALA A 94 16.32 2.38 7.60
C ALA A 94 17.50 2.27 6.61
N ALA A 95 17.22 1.90 5.35
CA ALA A 95 18.23 1.76 4.31
C ALA A 95 18.96 3.08 3.97
N ILE A 96 18.33 4.24 4.24
CA ILE A 96 18.95 5.56 4.03
C ILE A 96 19.46 6.20 5.33
N GLY A 97 19.55 5.44 6.42
CA GLY A 97 20.24 5.84 7.65
C GLY A 97 19.38 6.45 8.76
N PHE A 98 18.05 6.44 8.66
CA PHE A 98 17.20 6.77 9.81
C PHE A 98 17.27 5.66 10.86
N ASP A 99 17.31 6.04 12.14
CA ASP A 99 17.11 5.10 13.26
C ASP A 99 15.63 4.71 13.33
N VAL A 100 15.24 3.66 12.62
CA VAL A 100 13.86 3.18 12.59
C VAL A 100 13.67 2.10 13.67
N LYS A 101 12.75 2.33 14.60
CA LYS A 101 12.42 1.37 15.65
C LYS A 101 11.36 0.38 15.17
N GLU A 102 11.68 -0.92 15.17
CA GLU A 102 10.66 -1.95 15.04
C GLU A 102 9.91 -2.13 16.37
N ILE A 103 8.62 -1.81 16.35
CA ILE A 103 7.76 -1.81 17.54
C ILE A 103 7.27 -3.23 17.85
N LYS A 104 7.16 -4.08 16.84
CA LYS A 104 6.64 -5.46 16.94
C LYS A 104 7.55 -6.40 17.76
N LEU A 105 8.82 -6.03 17.95
CA LEU A 105 9.82 -6.88 18.62
C LEU A 105 9.87 -6.73 20.14
N ARG A 106 9.19 -5.75 20.73
CA ARG A 106 9.09 -5.62 22.20
C ARG A 106 7.66 -5.87 22.62
N GLY A 107 7.46 -6.85 23.51
CA GLY A 107 6.14 -7.37 23.94
C GLY A 107 5.22 -6.40 24.69
N ASP A 108 5.44 -5.08 24.56
CA ASP A 108 4.71 -4.03 25.26
C ASP A 108 3.61 -3.37 24.39
N VAL A 109 3.62 -3.63 23.07
CA VAL A 109 2.58 -3.15 22.14
C VAL A 109 1.73 -4.34 21.70
N PHE A 110 0.50 -4.40 22.17
CA PHE A 110 -0.45 -5.47 21.85
C PHE A 110 -0.94 -5.34 20.40
N VAL A 111 -0.12 -5.74 19.44
CA VAL A 111 -0.47 -5.78 18.01
C VAL A 111 -1.68 -6.71 17.82
N LYS A 112 -2.90 -6.14 17.82
CA LYS A 112 -4.11 -6.90 17.54
C LYS A 112 -4.20 -7.14 16.04
N GLU A 113 -4.02 -8.39 15.62
CA GLU A 113 -4.22 -8.82 14.23
C GLU A 113 -5.59 -8.33 13.71
N GLY A 114 -5.59 -7.66 12.55
CA GLY A 114 -6.80 -7.17 11.88
C GLY A 114 -7.34 -5.81 12.36
N ALA A 115 -6.92 -5.30 13.52
CA ALA A 115 -7.04 -3.87 13.82
C ALA A 115 -6.00 -3.11 12.99
N GLY A 116 -6.22 -1.81 12.74
CA GLY A 116 -5.22 -0.93 12.12
C GLY A 116 -3.99 -0.92 13.00
N GLU A 117 -3.02 -1.77 12.69
CA GLU A 117 -1.89 -2.16 13.56
C GLU A 117 -1.35 -0.90 14.25
N LEU A 118 -1.62 -0.86 15.56
CA LEU A 118 -1.78 0.25 16.50
C LEU A 118 -0.81 1.42 16.37
N LEU A 119 -0.91 2.22 15.32
CA LEU A 119 -0.12 3.44 15.19
C LEU A 119 -0.90 4.61 14.58
N LEU A 120 -2.24 4.54 14.57
CA LEU A 120 -3.13 5.67 14.26
C LEU A 120 -4.22 5.92 15.32
N SER A 121 -4.22 5.14 16.40
CA SER A 121 -5.02 5.43 17.59
C SER A 121 -4.51 6.70 18.28
N ARG A 122 -5.30 7.24 19.23
CA ARG A 122 -4.88 8.37 20.08
C ARG A 122 -3.61 8.07 20.89
N GLU A 123 -3.16 6.82 20.88
CA GLU A 123 -1.99 6.28 21.54
C GLU A 123 -0.68 6.54 20.77
N ILE A 124 -0.67 7.08 19.53
CA ILE A 124 0.62 7.40 18.85
C ILE A 124 1.50 8.24 19.75
N LYS A 125 0.94 9.25 20.42
CA LYS A 125 1.70 10.11 21.32
C LYS A 125 2.25 9.32 22.51
N ASP A 126 1.46 8.39 23.04
CA ASP A 126 1.89 7.54 24.15
C ASP A 126 2.98 6.57 23.72
N ILE A 127 2.80 5.89 22.59
CA ILE A 127 3.77 4.96 22.00
C ILE A 127 5.05 5.70 21.65
N ALA A 128 4.96 6.85 20.98
CA ALA A 128 6.10 7.69 20.66
C ALA A 128 6.87 8.11 21.92
N ARG A 129 6.16 8.50 22.99
CA ARG A 129 6.79 8.78 24.29
C ARG A 129 7.47 7.56 24.90
N HIS A 130 6.80 6.41 24.93
CA HIS A 130 7.35 5.16 25.48
C HIS A 130 8.61 4.71 24.74
N HIS A 131 8.66 4.94 23.42
CA HIS A 131 9.81 4.61 22.58
C HIS A 131 10.80 5.77 22.39
N ASN A 132 10.61 6.90 23.08
CA ASN A 132 11.40 8.13 22.93
C ASN A 132 11.57 8.58 21.47
N ALA A 133 10.56 8.34 20.63
CA ALA A 133 10.59 8.68 19.23
C ALA A 133 10.52 10.19 19.01
N SER A 134 11.33 10.69 18.09
CA SER A 134 11.39 12.10 17.71
C SER A 134 10.45 12.42 16.53
N MET A 135 10.21 11.41 15.69
CA MET A 135 9.37 11.48 14.51
C MET A 135 8.51 10.23 14.37
N VAL A 136 7.37 10.38 13.72
CA VAL A 136 6.52 9.26 13.29
C VAL A 136 6.18 9.47 11.82
N LEU A 137 6.48 8.48 10.99
CA LEU A 137 5.94 8.38 9.64
C LEU A 137 4.52 7.83 9.74
N VAL A 138 3.54 8.61 9.33
CA VAL A 138 2.12 8.19 9.26
C VAL A 138 1.64 8.20 7.83
N GLY A 139 0.68 7.34 7.52
CA GLY A 139 0.14 7.21 6.17
C GLY A 139 -1.34 6.88 6.15
N THR A 140 -2.03 7.36 5.12
CA THR A 140 -3.39 6.92 4.79
C THR A 140 -3.49 6.60 3.31
N TYR A 141 -4.37 5.66 2.94
CA TYR A 141 -4.73 5.42 1.56
C TYR A 141 -6.25 5.60 1.34
N SER A 142 -6.64 5.99 0.13
CA SER A 142 -8.03 6.19 -0.28
C SER A 142 -8.27 5.47 -1.61
N PRO A 143 -8.98 4.33 -1.62
CA PRO A 143 -9.29 3.61 -2.84
C PRO A 143 -10.40 4.33 -3.61
N ALA A 144 -10.13 4.68 -4.87
CA ALA A 144 -11.11 5.18 -5.84
C ALA A 144 -11.40 4.11 -6.91
N ALA A 145 -12.00 4.49 -8.05
CA ALA A 145 -12.29 3.54 -9.13
C ALA A 145 -11.01 2.99 -9.78
N ASN A 146 -10.19 3.88 -10.33
CA ASN A 146 -9.01 3.50 -11.12
C ASN A 146 -7.70 3.54 -10.34
N PHE A 147 -7.67 4.30 -9.24
CA PHE A 147 -6.47 4.55 -8.46
C PHE A 147 -6.75 4.42 -6.97
N THR A 148 -5.71 4.09 -6.22
CA THR A 148 -5.65 4.27 -4.77
C THR A 148 -4.66 5.37 -4.47
N TYR A 149 -5.14 6.46 -3.88
CA TYR A 149 -4.30 7.58 -3.47
C TYR A 149 -3.67 7.27 -2.13
N VAL A 150 -2.38 7.52 -1.99
CA VAL A 150 -1.63 7.32 -0.75
C VAL A 150 -1.06 8.66 -0.32
N SER A 151 -1.27 9.02 0.94
CA SER A 151 -0.74 10.22 1.57
C SER A 151 0.16 9.84 2.73
N MET A 152 1.41 10.30 2.68
CA MET A 152 2.44 10.03 3.69
C MET A 152 2.87 11.33 4.35
N LYS A 153 3.08 11.31 5.66
CA LYS A 153 3.47 12.46 6.47
C LYS A 153 4.53 12.07 7.48
N LEU A 154 5.63 12.82 7.51
CA LEU A 154 6.59 12.76 8.61
C LEU A 154 6.19 13.79 9.67
N VAL A 155 5.82 13.31 10.85
CA VAL A 155 5.24 14.11 11.93
C VAL A 155 6.22 14.16 13.10
N ARG A 156 6.52 15.35 13.59
CA ARG A 156 7.31 15.54 14.81
C ARG A 156 6.48 15.22 16.03
N THR A 157 7.02 14.40 16.93
CA THR A 157 6.29 13.90 18.10
C THR A 157 6.05 14.97 19.16
N GLU A 158 7.02 15.87 19.35
CA GLU A 158 7.01 16.95 20.34
C GLU A 158 5.74 17.82 20.24
N ASP A 159 5.42 18.29 19.03
CA ASP A 159 4.34 19.26 18.78
C ASP A 159 3.33 18.80 17.74
N SER A 160 3.42 17.56 17.25
CA SER A 160 2.52 16.98 16.24
C SER A 160 2.53 17.71 14.90
N ARG A 161 3.58 18.49 14.60
CA ARG A 161 3.68 19.23 13.33
C ARG A 161 4.11 18.30 12.21
N ILE A 162 3.46 18.43 11.05
CA ILE A 162 3.91 17.79 9.80
C ILE A 162 5.17 18.53 9.33
N ILE A 163 6.27 17.80 9.23
CA ILE A 163 7.57 18.31 8.77
C ILE A 163 7.71 18.16 7.27
N ARG A 164 7.22 17.03 6.75
CA ARG A 164 7.22 16.69 5.32
C ARG A 164 5.94 15.90 5.01
N GLY A 165 5.47 16.06 3.78
CA GLY A 165 4.33 15.32 3.25
C GLY A 165 4.58 14.95 1.79
N HIS A 166 4.07 13.80 1.38
CA HIS A 166 4.14 13.35 0.00
C HIS A 166 2.91 12.51 -0.33
N ASP A 167 2.29 12.82 -1.47
CA ASP A 167 1.12 12.11 -1.99
C ASP A 167 1.47 11.48 -3.34
N TYR A 168 0.97 10.28 -3.58
CA TYR A 168 1.11 9.57 -4.85
C TYR A 168 -0.07 8.63 -5.09
N ALA A 169 -0.16 8.04 -6.28
CA ALA A 169 -1.25 7.15 -6.66
C ALA A 169 -0.72 5.77 -7.09
N LEU A 170 -1.42 4.73 -6.69
CA LEU A 170 -1.25 3.37 -7.18
C LEU A 170 -2.38 3.05 -8.16
N PRO A 171 -2.09 2.44 -9.34
CA PRO A 171 -3.16 1.93 -10.19
C PRO A 171 -3.89 0.79 -9.47
N ASN A 172 -5.22 0.75 -9.57
CA ASN A 172 -6.02 -0.35 -9.03
C ASN A 172 -5.97 -1.58 -9.93
N ASP A 173 -4.75 -2.06 -10.19
CA ASP A 173 -4.51 -3.31 -10.90
C ASP A 173 -4.89 -4.53 -10.03
N ARG A 174 -4.63 -5.73 -10.55
CA ARG A 174 -5.00 -6.97 -9.87
C ARG A 174 -4.32 -7.16 -8.52
N ASP A 175 -3.09 -6.65 -8.37
CA ASP A 175 -2.31 -6.85 -7.15
C ASP A 175 -2.71 -5.84 -6.10
N VAL A 176 -2.87 -4.57 -6.48
CA VAL A 176 -3.40 -3.54 -5.57
C VAL A 176 -4.82 -3.89 -5.13
N GLN A 177 -5.70 -4.34 -6.03
CA GLN A 177 -7.05 -4.79 -5.67
C GLN A 177 -7.05 -5.99 -4.70
N ARG A 178 -6.12 -6.94 -4.89
CA ARG A 178 -5.97 -8.07 -3.97
C ARG A 178 -5.46 -7.62 -2.60
N LEU A 179 -4.56 -6.64 -2.56
CA LEU A 179 -4.01 -6.09 -1.33
C LEU A 179 -5.02 -5.19 -0.59
N LEU A 180 -5.98 -4.59 -1.30
CA LEU A 180 -7.08 -3.83 -0.69
C LEU A 180 -8.12 -4.72 0.00
N ALA A 181 -8.20 -6.01 -0.37
CA ALA A 181 -9.12 -6.95 0.23
C ALA A 181 -8.75 -7.22 1.70
N VAL A 182 -9.63 -6.84 2.61
CA VAL A 182 -9.50 -7.17 4.04
C VAL A 182 -10.03 -8.60 4.23
N ALA A 183 -9.26 -9.45 4.91
CA ALA A 183 -9.76 -10.77 5.31
C ALA A 183 -10.99 -10.58 6.22
N ARG A 184 -12.06 -11.34 5.94
CA ARG A 184 -13.29 -11.30 6.73
C ARG A 184 -13.12 -11.95 8.09
#